data_AF-A0A1V4E7V0-F1
#
_entry.id   AF-A0A1V4E7V0-F1
#
_cell.length_a   1.000
_cell.length_b   1.000
_cell.length_c   1.000
_cell.angle_alpha   90.00
_cell.angle_beta   90.00
_cell.angle_gamma   90.00
#
_symmetry.space_group_name_H-M   'P 1'
#
loop_
_entity.id
_entity.type
_entity.pdbx_description
1 polymer ?
#
loop_
_entity_poly.entity_id
_entity_poly.type
_entity_poly.pdbx_seq_one_letter_code
_entity_poly.pdbx_strand_id
1 'polypeptide(L)'
;METDLVSRLEEAADRFVIPLRLNEGFDEQALLQLHGQIDRCGTAWREETHVPKRAALILAELHPAIEACVWLYEGDMRQRIQETGVMVSEAVIAALDGAGDKPGCGQLLASASRLL
;
A
#
# COMPACT_ATOMS: atom_id res chain seq x y z
N MET A 1 -3.70 -11.57 16.79
CA MET A 1 -3.28 -12.25 15.55
C MET A 1 -3.72 -11.50 14.29
N GLU A 2 -4.94 -10.97 14.18
CA GLU A 2 -5.32 -10.11 13.04
C GLU A 2 -5.12 -8.61 13.31
N THR A 3 -5.51 -8.12 14.49
CA THR A 3 -5.30 -6.72 14.92
C THR A 3 -3.83 -6.31 14.85
N ASP A 4 -2.92 -7.23 15.20
CA ASP A 4 -1.47 -7.02 15.16
C ASP A 4 -0.93 -6.89 13.72
N LEU A 5 -1.51 -7.61 12.74
CA LEU A 5 -1.13 -7.46 11.34
C LEU A 5 -1.58 -6.11 10.78
N VAL A 6 -2.81 -5.70 11.07
CA VAL A 6 -3.34 -4.41 10.60
C VAL A 6 -2.58 -3.24 11.23
N SER A 7 -2.27 -3.31 12.53
CA SER A 7 -1.47 -2.27 13.21
C SER A 7 -0.07 -2.16 12.61
N ARG A 8 0.61 -3.27 12.32
CA ARG A 8 1.94 -3.23 11.69
C ARG A 8 1.91 -2.67 10.27
N LEU A 9 0.87 -3.00 9.50
CA LEU A 9 0.67 -2.41 8.17
C LEU A 9 0.47 -0.90 8.27
N GLU A 10 -0.36 -0.44 9.20
CA GLU A 10 -0.59 0.98 9.45
C GLU A 10 0.69 1.71 9.87
N GLU A 11 1.43 1.16 10.83
CA GLU A 11 2.72 1.72 11.27
C GLU A 11 3.73 1.83 10.12
N ALA A 12 3.81 0.81 9.26
CA ALA A 12 4.71 0.83 8.10
C ALA A 12 4.26 1.83 7.03
N ALA A 13 2.96 1.97 6.79
CA ALA A 13 2.40 2.96 5.88
C ALA A 13 2.70 4.38 6.37
N ASP A 14 2.42 4.67 7.65
CA ASP A 14 2.71 5.96 8.26
C ASP A 14 4.20 6.29 8.22
N ARG A 15 5.06 5.29 8.53
CA ARG A 15 6.51 5.48 8.54
C ARG A 15 7.07 5.88 7.18
N PHE A 16 6.46 5.43 6.08
CA PHE A 16 6.88 5.79 4.72
C PHE A 16 6.20 7.07 4.22
N VAL A 17 4.88 7.17 4.35
CA VAL A 17 4.08 8.23 3.74
C VAL A 17 4.21 9.56 4.47
N ILE A 18 4.30 9.56 5.81
CA ILE A 18 4.35 10.82 6.58
C ILE A 18 5.60 11.63 6.25
N PRO A 19 6.84 11.10 6.32
CA PRO A 19 8.03 11.87 5.97
C PRO A 19 8.01 12.38 4.52
N LEU A 20 7.50 11.55 3.61
CA LEU A 20 7.35 11.92 2.20
C LEU A 20 6.40 13.13 2.03
N ARG A 21 5.25 13.11 2.70
CA ARG A 21 4.26 14.20 2.69
C ARG A 21 4.76 15.48 3.37
N LEU A 22 5.62 15.34 4.36
CA LEU A 22 6.25 16.46 5.07
C LEU A 22 7.49 17.01 4.33
N ASN A 23 7.83 16.46 3.16
CA ASN A 23 9.03 16.80 2.40
C ASN A 23 10.33 16.58 3.19
N GLU A 24 10.34 15.60 4.09
CA GLU A 24 11.54 15.24 4.90
C GLU A 24 12.48 14.30 4.14
N GLY A 25 11.99 13.70 3.05
CA GLY A 25 12.78 12.90 2.12
C GLY A 25 12.19 11.53 1.85
N PHE A 26 12.88 10.80 0.98
CA PHE A 26 12.53 9.44 0.60
C PHE A 26 13.31 8.43 1.44
N ASP A 27 12.62 7.70 2.31
CA ASP A 27 13.21 6.67 3.17
C ASP A 27 13.05 5.28 2.52
N GLU A 28 14.14 4.78 1.94
CA GLU A 28 14.20 3.45 1.32
C GLU A 28 13.95 2.31 2.31
N GLN A 29 14.38 2.46 3.57
CA GLN A 29 14.19 1.43 4.59
C GLN A 29 12.72 1.37 5.00
N ALA A 30 12.06 2.52 5.11
CA ALA A 30 10.62 2.57 5.35
C ALA A 30 9.83 1.94 4.20
N LEU A 31 10.23 2.17 2.94
CA LEU A 31 9.61 1.52 1.78
C LEU A 31 9.76 -0.01 1.83
N LEU A 32 10.96 -0.51 2.11
CA LEU A 32 11.21 -1.96 2.22
C LEU A 32 10.37 -2.59 3.34
N GLN A 33 10.22 -1.90 4.47
CA GLN A 33 9.37 -2.35 5.58
C GLN A 33 7.89 -2.39 5.20
N LEU A 34 7.40 -1.36 4.48
CA LEU A 34 6.03 -1.33 3.95
C LEU A 34 5.77 -2.50 3.01
N HIS A 35 6.64 -2.74 2.02
CA HIS A 35 6.56 -3.91 1.15
C HIS A 35 6.51 -5.22 1.93
N GLY A 36 7.36 -5.36 2.95
CA GLY A 36 7.36 -6.53 3.81
C GLY A 36 6.05 -6.75 4.58
N GLN A 37 5.36 -5.68 5.01
CA GLN A 37 4.04 -5.85 5.64
C GLN A 37 2.94 -6.17 4.62
N ILE A 38 2.97 -5.57 3.42
CA ILE A 38 2.03 -5.89 2.34
C ILE A 38 2.12 -7.39 1.98
N ASP A 39 3.33 -7.93 1.82
CA ASP A 39 3.54 -9.35 1.52
C ASP A 39 3.07 -10.28 2.65
N ARG A 40 3.35 -9.92 3.91
CA ARG A 40 2.86 -10.67 5.08
C ARG A 40 1.35 -10.69 5.15
N CYS A 41 0.72 -9.55 4.90
CA CYS A 41 -0.73 -9.41 4.80
C CYS A 41 -1.30 -10.30 3.70
N GLY A 42 -0.73 -10.27 2.49
CA GLY A 42 -1.14 -11.15 1.39
C GLY A 42 -0.97 -12.63 1.71
N THR A 43 0.13 -13.01 2.37
CA THR A 43 0.35 -14.39 2.81
C THR A 43 -0.67 -14.81 3.88
N ALA A 44 -0.94 -13.96 4.86
CA ALA A 44 -1.88 -14.25 5.95
C ALA A 44 -3.33 -14.37 5.46
N TRP A 45 -3.74 -13.57 4.48
CA TRP A 45 -5.12 -13.56 3.98
C TRP A 45 -5.36 -14.47 2.78
N ARG A 46 -4.33 -15.15 2.28
CA ARG A 46 -4.44 -16.08 1.14
C ARG A 46 -5.56 -17.10 1.34
N GLU A 47 -5.62 -17.71 2.52
CA GLU A 47 -6.60 -18.75 2.85
C GLU A 47 -7.88 -18.18 3.49
N GLU A 48 -7.88 -16.91 3.91
CA GLU A 48 -8.99 -16.25 4.59
C GLU A 48 -10.13 -15.83 3.65
N THR A 49 -11.39 -15.85 4.13
CA THR A 49 -12.56 -15.52 3.30
C THR A 49 -12.74 -14.02 3.06
N HIS A 50 -12.01 -13.18 3.79
CA HIS A 50 -12.15 -11.73 3.75
C HIS A 50 -10.86 -11.04 4.17
N VAL A 51 -10.71 -9.80 3.71
CA VAL A 51 -9.67 -8.88 4.18
C VAL A 51 -10.28 -7.94 5.22
N PRO A 52 -9.64 -7.71 6.39
CA PRO A 52 -10.14 -6.74 7.36
C PRO A 52 -10.32 -5.36 6.72
N LYS A 53 -11.48 -4.74 6.95
CA LYS A 53 -11.87 -3.46 6.35
C LYS A 53 -10.81 -2.36 6.53
N ARG A 54 -10.20 -2.26 7.71
CA ARG A 54 -9.16 -1.25 7.99
C ARG A 54 -7.92 -1.47 7.12
N ALA A 55 -7.50 -2.72 6.92
CA ALA A 55 -6.40 -3.02 6.02
C ALA A 55 -6.73 -2.69 4.57
N ALA A 56 -7.93 -3.05 4.10
CA ALA A 56 -8.37 -2.71 2.75
C ALA A 56 -8.34 -1.19 2.49
N LEU A 57 -8.76 -0.39 3.48
CA LEU A 57 -8.66 1.07 3.41
C LEU A 57 -7.20 1.54 3.36
N ILE A 58 -6.33 1.05 4.25
CA ILE A 58 -4.92 1.44 4.24
C ILE A 58 -4.28 1.14 2.88
N LEU A 59 -4.46 -0.09 2.37
CA LEU A 59 -3.88 -0.54 1.10
C LEU A 59 -4.39 0.28 -0.10
N ALA A 60 -5.69 0.61 -0.12
CA ALA A 60 -6.29 1.43 -1.17
C ALA A 60 -5.75 2.86 -1.19
N GLU A 61 -5.38 3.41 -0.03
CA GLU A 61 -4.89 4.79 0.11
C GLU A 61 -3.38 4.94 -0.16
N LEU A 62 -2.61 3.85 -0.21
CA LEU A 62 -1.15 3.93 -0.37
C LEU A 62 -0.72 4.62 -1.67
N HIS A 63 -1.25 4.17 -2.82
CA HIS A 63 -0.92 4.76 -4.12
C HIS A 63 -1.28 6.25 -4.21
N PRO A 64 -2.53 6.67 -3.94
CA PRO A 64 -2.88 8.09 -4.03
C PRO A 64 -2.12 8.96 -3.02
N ALA A 65 -1.82 8.44 -1.83
CA ALA A 65 -1.01 9.19 -0.86
C ALA A 65 0.43 9.43 -1.35
N ILE A 66 1.04 8.45 -2.03
CA ILE A 66 2.37 8.59 -2.63
C ILE A 66 2.33 9.51 -3.84
N GLU A 67 1.34 9.34 -4.72
CA GLU A 67 1.16 10.15 -5.93
C GLU A 67 0.98 11.64 -5.59
N ALA A 68 0.19 11.95 -4.56
CA ALA A 68 0.01 13.32 -4.10
C ALA A 68 1.32 14.00 -3.68
N CYS A 69 2.32 13.22 -3.23
CA CYS A 69 3.61 13.74 -2.80
C CYS A 69 4.58 14.03 -3.97
N VAL A 70 4.33 13.50 -5.17
CA VAL A 70 5.21 13.68 -6.36
C VAL A 70 5.53 15.15 -6.63
N TRP A 71 4.56 16.03 -6.42
CA TRP A 71 4.68 17.47 -6.67
C TRP A 71 5.52 18.21 -5.63
N LEU A 72 5.86 17.57 -4.50
CA LEU A 72 6.75 18.13 -3.47
C LEU A 72 8.23 17.99 -3.85
N TYR A 73 8.53 17.14 -4.82
CA TYR A 73 9.89 16.78 -5.23
C TYR A 73 10.15 17.16 -6.69
N GLU A 74 11.42 17.23 -7.06
CA GLU A 74 11.88 17.57 -8.41
C GLU A 74 12.93 16.59 -8.92
N GLY A 75 13.21 16.62 -10.22
CA GLY A 75 14.23 15.82 -10.87
C GLY A 75 14.07 14.31 -10.63
N ASP A 76 15.19 13.63 -10.45
CA ASP A 76 15.26 12.17 -10.27
C ASP A 76 14.42 11.69 -9.07
N MET A 77 14.31 12.51 -8.01
CA MET A 77 13.52 12.15 -6.83
C MET A 77 12.02 12.11 -7.14
N ARG A 78 11.53 13.06 -7.94
CA ARG A 78 10.13 13.05 -8.40
C ARG A 78 9.83 11.76 -9.16
N GLN A 79 10.67 11.43 -10.13
CA GLN A 79 10.51 10.23 -10.94
C GLN A 79 10.54 8.97 -10.05
N ARG A 80 11.48 8.91 -9.11
CA ARG A 80 11.58 7.80 -8.16
C ARG A 80 10.31 7.61 -7.31
N ILE A 81 9.69 8.70 -6.86
CA ILE A 81 8.44 8.65 -6.09
C ILE A 81 7.29 8.16 -6.97
N GLN A 82 7.21 8.61 -8.23
CA GLN A 82 6.21 8.11 -9.18
C GLN A 82 6.35 6.60 -9.41
N GLU A 83 7.56 6.13 -9.69
CA GLU A 83 7.85 4.69 -9.87
C GLU A 83 7.52 3.89 -8.62
N THR A 84 7.80 4.44 -7.43
CA THR A 84 7.47 3.81 -6.15
C THR A 84 5.96 3.70 -5.95
N GLY A 85 5.18 4.72 -6.32
CA GLY A 85 3.73 4.66 -6.27
C GLY A 85 3.17 3.51 -7.12
N VAL A 86 3.70 3.32 -8.33
CA VAL A 86 3.32 2.20 -9.21
C VAL A 86 3.71 0.86 -8.58
N MET A 87 4.96 0.72 -8.11
CA MET A 87 5.47 -0.49 -7.47
C MET A 87 4.65 -0.91 -6.25
N VAL A 88 4.27 0.03 -5.39
CA VAL A 88 3.42 -0.23 -4.22
C VAL A 88 2.03 -0.69 -4.66
N SER A 89 1.45 -0.07 -5.68
CA SER A 89 0.15 -0.48 -6.23
C SER A 89 0.19 -1.92 -6.75
N GLU A 90 1.23 -2.29 -7.50
CA GLU A 90 1.44 -3.66 -7.99
C GLU A 90 1.59 -4.66 -6.83
N ALA A 91 2.34 -4.29 -5.78
CA ALA A 91 2.49 -5.15 -4.59
C ALA A 91 1.16 -5.35 -3.84
N VAL A 92 0.34 -4.31 -3.73
CA VAL A 92 -1.00 -4.41 -3.15
C VAL A 92 -1.89 -5.33 -3.97
N ILE A 93 -1.90 -5.17 -5.29
CA ILE A 93 -2.65 -6.03 -6.21
C ILE A 93 -2.20 -7.48 -6.04
N ALA A 94 -0.90 -7.76 -6.07
CA ALA A 94 -0.38 -9.11 -5.91
C ALA A 94 -0.74 -9.74 -4.54
N ALA A 95 -0.68 -8.96 -3.46
CA ALA A 95 -1.05 -9.41 -2.12
C ALA A 95 -2.53 -9.78 -2.02
N LEU A 96 -3.41 -9.07 -2.73
CA LEU A 96 -4.86 -9.29 -2.73
C LEU A 96 -5.30 -10.33 -3.77
N ASP A 97 -4.64 -10.42 -4.91
CA ASP A 97 -4.90 -11.41 -5.97
C ASP A 97 -4.42 -12.82 -5.58
N GLY A 98 -3.45 -12.93 -4.67
CA GLY A 98 -3.14 -14.21 -4.01
C GLY A 98 -4.34 -14.78 -3.23
N ALA A 99 -5.30 -13.94 -2.82
CA ALA A 99 -6.59 -14.35 -2.25
C ALA A 99 -7.70 -14.49 -3.32
N GLY A 100 -7.36 -14.30 -4.60
CA GLY A 100 -8.23 -13.98 -5.73
C GLY A 100 -8.97 -15.14 -6.40
N ASP A 101 -8.88 -16.38 -5.92
CA ASP A 101 -9.83 -17.44 -6.33
C ASP A 101 -11.20 -17.30 -5.62
N LYS A 102 -11.46 -16.15 -4.98
CA LYS A 102 -12.64 -15.89 -4.14
C LYS A 102 -13.50 -14.75 -4.71
N PRO A 103 -14.81 -14.96 -4.89
CA PRO A 103 -15.70 -13.96 -5.46
C PRO A 103 -15.88 -12.77 -4.49
N GLY A 104 -15.60 -11.55 -4.97
CA GLY A 104 -15.89 -10.29 -4.27
C GLY A 104 -14.71 -9.34 -4.03
N CYS A 105 -13.46 -9.83 -4.06
CA CYS A 105 -12.28 -8.99 -3.79
C CYS A 105 -11.94 -8.05 -4.96
N GLY A 106 -12.17 -8.49 -6.20
CA GLY A 106 -11.95 -7.66 -7.40
C GLY A 106 -12.86 -6.41 -7.49
N GLN A 107 -14.00 -6.38 -6.79
CA GLN A 107 -14.87 -5.20 -6.77
C GLN A 107 -14.34 -4.07 -5.90
N LEU A 108 -13.70 -4.37 -4.77
CA LEU A 108 -13.12 -3.34 -3.88
C LEU A 108 -11.94 -2.62 -4.54
N LEU A 109 -11.09 -3.35 -5.25
CA LEU A 109 -10.00 -2.78 -6.05
C LEU A 109 -10.52 -1.97 -7.24
N ALA A 110 -11.52 -2.49 -7.96
CA ALA A 110 -12.14 -1.77 -9.07
C ALA A 110 -12.96 -0.54 -8.64
N SER A 111 -13.38 -0.45 -7.37
CA SER A 111 -14.02 0.74 -6.80
C SER A 111 -13.00 1.77 -6.31
N ALA A 112 -11.87 1.34 -5.73
CA ALA A 112 -10.79 2.22 -5.33
C ALA A 112 -10.11 2.89 -6.56
N SER A 113 -9.88 2.13 -7.65
CA SER A 113 -9.31 2.67 -8.89
C SER A 113 -10.25 3.55 -9.72
N ARG A 114 -11.54 3.69 -9.36
CA ARG A 114 -12.51 4.56 -10.07
C ARG A 114 -12.75 5.90 -9.35
N LEU A 115 -12.12 6.12 -8.20
CA LEU A 115 -12.20 7.38 -7.44
C LEU A 115 -10.96 8.26 -7.63
N LEU A 116 -10.02 7.84 -8.47
CA LEU A 116 -8.93 8.63 -9.06
C LEU A 116 -9.23 8.84 -10.55
#